data_AF-A0AA36N9E8-F1
#
_entry.id   AF-A0AA36N9E8-F1
#
_cell.length_a   1.000
_cell.length_b   1.000
_cell.length_c   1.000
_cell.angle_alpha   90.00
_cell.angle_beta   90.00
_cell.angle_gamma   90.00
#
_symmetry.space_group_name_H-M   'P 1'
#
loop_
_entity.id
_entity.type
_entity.pdbx_description
1 polymer ?
#
loop_
_entity_poly.entity_id
_entity_poly.type
_entity_poly.pdbx_seq_one_letter_code
_entity_poly.pdbx_strand_id
1 'polypeptide(L)'
;MIALDTSNETLLSTASLSPGCEDEDPDPRRGSNAAEAKERRLRFESDLRLTLYKHWTLEESMMHSAYVYGTLELHRDTGLRTLKSFFAKCGLVPSDYTQVFRHMSPPLRNSLRQIFTEHGKEFGFTETRVFLDQFVQDLGIVQQENFLQPQFSSSDVVHLLQAMLCSSSFATVPQLPDGRKDLEAIERLEKEDMWNNFYRAFDLVLCDDPSLLREGILESVELSKAVQSLARQIRDTKAMKATRKFRWCRIDQPGLVFRRPLAVRKLAMWLSQTNFTFRPSRGAELERPLLVVVRDYVNDAYLCVGATPPSVSDQDEFAHLFRDVLKQNGSLRYRYDFFDRSCILVAADDIDRFLKALTQKS
;
A
#
# COMPACT_ATOMS: atom_id res chain seq x y z
N MET A 1 32.86 -14.33 -54.03
CA MET A 1 34.32 -14.45 -53.85
C MET A 1 34.52 -14.86 -52.39
N ILE A 2 34.63 -16.16 -52.03
CA ILE A 2 35.63 -17.18 -52.43
C ILE A 2 37.03 -16.63 -52.14
N ALA A 3 37.93 -17.22 -51.35
CA ALA A 3 38.14 -18.53 -50.72
C ALA A 3 39.04 -18.29 -49.46
N LEU A 4 39.02 -19.09 -48.38
CA LEU A 4 39.75 -20.36 -48.18
C LEU A 4 41.22 -20.27 -48.68
N ASP A 5 42.25 -20.71 -47.95
CA ASP A 5 42.35 -22.09 -47.49
C ASP A 5 43.61 -22.35 -46.62
N THR A 6 43.48 -23.38 -45.76
CA THR A 6 44.44 -24.45 -45.35
C THR A 6 45.92 -24.18 -45.03
N SER A 7 46.70 -25.05 -44.38
CA SER A 7 46.61 -26.14 -43.39
C SER A 7 48.02 -26.74 -43.34
N ASN A 8 48.45 -27.24 -42.18
CA ASN A 8 49.21 -28.50 -41.98
C ASN A 8 49.64 -28.58 -40.50
N GLU A 9 49.16 -29.51 -39.66
CA GLU A 9 49.36 -30.99 -39.67
C GLU A 9 50.86 -31.37 -39.65
N THR A 10 51.40 -32.27 -38.82
CA THR A 10 50.85 -33.39 -38.03
C THR A 10 51.96 -34.00 -37.11
N LEU A 11 51.55 -34.61 -35.97
CA LEU A 11 52.00 -35.89 -35.34
C LEU A 11 53.48 -36.05 -34.91
N LEU A 12 53.91 -36.88 -33.94
CA LEU A 12 53.40 -37.86 -32.95
C LEU A 12 54.66 -38.28 -32.15
N SER A 13 54.55 -38.59 -30.85
CA SER A 13 55.19 -39.81 -30.31
C SER A 13 54.74 -40.11 -28.88
N THR A 14 54.48 -41.40 -28.67
CA THR A 14 53.79 -42.09 -27.58
C THR A 14 54.76 -42.78 -26.62
N ALA A 15 54.28 -43.04 -25.38
CA ALA A 15 54.54 -44.19 -24.47
C ALA A 15 54.69 -43.67 -23.01
N SER A 16 54.09 -44.22 -21.95
CA SER A 16 53.56 -45.56 -21.69
C SER A 16 52.64 -45.56 -20.44
N LEU A 17 51.67 -46.48 -20.41
CA LEU A 17 50.86 -46.88 -19.24
C LEU A 17 51.72 -47.76 -18.30
N SER A 18 51.52 -47.80 -16.97
CA SER A 18 50.43 -48.49 -16.23
C SER A 18 50.61 -48.30 -14.68
N PRO A 19 49.87 -48.97 -13.76
CA PRO A 19 48.81 -48.34 -12.96
C PRO A 19 48.97 -48.52 -11.43
N GLY A 20 48.11 -47.87 -10.64
CA GLY A 20 47.98 -48.15 -9.21
C GLY A 20 46.88 -47.31 -8.57
N CYS A 21 45.65 -47.83 -8.58
CA CYS A 21 44.61 -47.44 -7.62
C CYS A 21 44.96 -48.05 -6.26
N GLU A 22 44.83 -47.26 -5.19
CA GLU A 22 44.35 -47.72 -3.88
C GLU A 22 43.99 -46.47 -3.03
N ASP A 23 42.69 -46.20 -3.01
CA ASP A 23 41.85 -45.78 -1.88
C ASP A 23 42.42 -44.81 -0.81
N GLU A 24 42.06 -43.53 -0.89
CA GLU A 24 41.97 -42.67 0.29
C GLU A 24 40.51 -42.62 0.78
N ASP A 25 40.32 -43.03 2.05
CA ASP A 25 39.08 -42.98 2.83
C ASP A 25 38.43 -41.59 2.83
N PRO A 26 37.10 -41.47 2.66
CA PRO A 26 36.42 -40.19 2.81
C PRO A 26 36.28 -39.84 4.31
N ASP A 27 36.86 -38.70 4.71
CA ASP A 27 36.70 -38.11 6.05
C ASP A 27 35.21 -38.00 6.42
N PRO A 28 34.73 -38.69 7.49
CA PRO A 28 33.32 -38.71 7.87
C PRO A 28 32.88 -37.46 8.66
N ARG A 29 33.68 -36.38 8.69
CA ARG A 29 33.37 -35.17 9.47
C ARG A 29 33.00 -33.94 8.65
N ARG A 30 32.78 -34.08 7.35
CA ARG A 30 32.13 -33.02 6.56
C ARG A 30 30.61 -33.17 6.64
N GLY A 31 30.08 -32.85 7.81
CA GLY A 31 28.63 -32.77 8.04
C GLY A 31 27.97 -31.88 7.00
N SER A 32 27.22 -32.51 6.09
CA SER A 32 26.36 -31.87 5.12
C SER A 32 25.16 -31.24 5.85
N ASN A 33 25.36 -30.10 6.48
CA ASN A 33 24.26 -29.23 6.93
C ASN A 33 24.42 -27.84 6.29
N ALA A 34 24.61 -27.81 4.97
CA ALA A 34 24.05 -26.72 4.19
C ALA A 34 22.55 -27.03 4.09
N ALA A 35 21.78 -26.57 5.09
CA ALA A 35 20.33 -26.54 4.96
C ALA A 35 20.02 -25.91 3.60
N GLU A 36 19.39 -26.67 2.70
CA GLU A 36 19.01 -26.21 1.36
C GLU A 36 18.38 -24.82 1.50
N ALA A 37 19.10 -23.78 1.07
CA ALA A 37 18.55 -22.45 0.96
C ALA A 37 17.39 -22.58 -0.02
N LYS A 38 16.16 -22.56 0.50
CA LYS A 38 14.98 -22.82 -0.31
C LYS A 38 14.94 -21.73 -1.38
N GLU A 39 14.98 -22.15 -2.64
CA GLU A 39 15.09 -21.23 -3.77
C GLU A 39 13.89 -20.26 -3.80
N ARG A 40 14.14 -18.99 -4.13
CA ARG A 40 13.08 -18.00 -4.28
C ARG A 40 12.14 -18.45 -5.39
N ARG A 41 10.84 -18.56 -5.07
CA ARG A 41 9.83 -19.00 -6.04
C ARG A 41 8.79 -17.92 -6.24
N LEU A 42 8.60 -17.51 -7.50
CA LEU A 42 7.49 -16.68 -7.91
C LEU A 42 6.34 -17.57 -8.40
N ARG A 43 5.12 -17.29 -7.97
CA ARG A 43 3.91 -17.97 -8.43
C ARG A 43 2.79 -16.98 -8.70
N PHE A 44 1.93 -17.33 -9.64
CA PHE A 44 0.67 -16.62 -9.86
C PHE A 44 -0.41 -17.21 -8.95
N GLU A 45 -1.20 -16.36 -8.31
CA GLU A 45 -2.25 -16.76 -7.38
C GLU A 45 -3.43 -15.78 -7.44
N SER A 46 -4.65 -16.32 -7.42
CA SER A 46 -5.88 -15.53 -7.27
C SER A 46 -6.33 -15.62 -5.83
N ASP A 47 -6.08 -14.56 -5.06
CA ASP A 47 -6.15 -14.57 -3.59
C ASP A 47 -7.00 -13.43 -3.04
N LEU A 48 -7.34 -13.46 -1.75
CA LEU A 48 -8.17 -12.46 -1.08
C LEU A 48 -7.56 -11.06 -1.21
N ARG A 49 -8.37 -10.10 -1.69
CA ARG A 49 -8.06 -8.68 -1.80
C ARG A 49 -8.25 -7.99 -0.45
N LEU A 50 -7.51 -8.47 0.55
CA LEU A 50 -7.54 -7.95 1.91
C LEU A 50 -6.20 -7.30 2.25
N THR A 51 -6.22 -6.14 2.90
CA THR A 51 -5.04 -5.37 3.27
C THR A 51 -4.14 -6.20 4.20
N LEU A 52 -3.00 -6.66 3.69
CA LEU A 52 -1.94 -7.34 4.46
C LEU A 52 -2.43 -8.55 5.27
N TYR A 53 -3.46 -9.25 4.81
CA TYR A 53 -4.16 -10.23 5.65
C TYR A 53 -3.29 -11.40 6.12
N LYS A 54 -2.17 -11.67 5.43
CA LYS A 54 -1.18 -12.68 5.81
C LYS A 54 -0.19 -12.22 6.90
N HIS A 55 -0.21 -10.92 7.25
CA HIS A 55 0.80 -10.26 8.09
C HIS A 55 0.25 -9.68 9.41
N TRP A 56 -1.05 -9.83 9.66
CA TRP A 56 -1.72 -9.48 10.93
C TRP A 56 -2.97 -10.34 11.11
N THR A 57 -3.98 -9.91 11.88
CA THR A 57 -5.19 -10.70 12.13
C THR A 57 -6.16 -10.59 10.96
N LEU A 58 -6.95 -11.64 10.72
CA LEU A 58 -7.95 -11.64 9.64
C LEU A 58 -9.02 -10.56 9.88
N GLU A 59 -9.46 -10.40 11.14
CA GLU A 59 -10.41 -9.36 11.51
C GLU A 59 -9.88 -7.96 11.19
N GLU A 60 -8.66 -7.64 11.63
CA GLU A 60 -8.07 -6.31 11.39
C GLU A 60 -7.90 -6.06 9.89
N SER A 61 -7.46 -7.06 9.13
CA SER A 61 -7.35 -6.96 7.69
C SER A 61 -8.69 -6.63 7.01
N MET A 62 -9.76 -7.33 7.38
CA MET A 62 -11.11 -7.07 6.88
C MET A 62 -11.63 -5.69 7.28
N MET A 63 -11.38 -5.27 8.53
CA MET A 63 -11.74 -3.94 9.04
C MET A 63 -11.02 -2.79 8.34
N HIS A 64 -9.86 -3.03 7.73
CA HIS A 64 -9.07 -2.01 7.05
C HIS A 64 -9.16 -2.07 5.52
N SER A 65 -9.75 -3.12 4.97
CA SER A 65 -9.99 -3.29 3.53
C SER A 65 -11.23 -2.51 3.09
N ALA A 66 -11.05 -1.46 2.27
CA ALA A 66 -12.12 -0.54 1.86
C ALA A 66 -13.36 -1.24 1.29
N TYR A 67 -13.17 -2.27 0.45
CA TYR A 67 -14.27 -3.03 -0.15
C TYR A 67 -15.13 -3.73 0.89
N VAL A 68 -14.50 -4.48 1.81
CA VAL A 68 -15.20 -5.19 2.89
C VAL A 68 -15.85 -4.19 3.85
N TYR A 69 -15.11 -3.14 4.21
CA TYR A 69 -15.60 -2.08 5.09
C TYR A 69 -16.86 -1.39 4.58
N GLY A 70 -16.88 -1.06 3.29
CA GLY A 70 -18.04 -0.46 2.61
C GLY A 70 -19.20 -1.43 2.47
N THR A 71 -18.93 -2.69 2.07
CA THR A 71 -19.95 -3.72 1.83
C THR A 71 -20.72 -4.09 3.10
N LEU A 72 -20.00 -4.30 4.21
CA LEU A 72 -20.60 -4.70 5.49
C LEU A 72 -21.01 -3.52 6.37
N GLU A 73 -20.78 -2.28 5.92
CA GLU A 73 -21.02 -1.09 6.72
C GLU A 73 -20.33 -1.11 8.09
N LEU A 74 -19.05 -1.50 8.16
CA LEU A 74 -18.30 -1.77 9.41
C LEU A 74 -18.10 -0.56 10.34
N HIS A 75 -18.70 0.56 10.00
CA HIS A 75 -18.80 1.74 10.84
C HIS A 75 -19.97 1.74 11.81
N ARG A 76 -20.93 0.85 11.58
CA ARG A 76 -22.10 0.67 12.41
C ARG A 76 -21.90 -0.57 13.26
N ASP A 77 -22.45 -0.57 14.47
CA ASP A 77 -22.49 -1.77 15.30
C ASP A 77 -23.22 -2.93 14.61
N THR A 78 -24.21 -2.61 13.77
CA THR A 78 -24.90 -3.60 12.92
C THR A 78 -23.94 -4.26 11.94
N GLY A 79 -23.07 -3.49 11.29
CA GLY A 79 -22.06 -4.00 10.37
C GLY A 79 -21.02 -4.86 11.06
N LEU A 80 -20.55 -4.44 12.24
CA LEU A 80 -19.66 -5.24 13.09
C LEU A 80 -20.29 -6.58 13.48
N ARG A 81 -21.57 -6.59 13.85
CA ARG A 81 -22.31 -7.83 14.11
C ARG A 81 -22.41 -8.70 12.86
N THR A 82 -22.67 -8.11 11.69
CA THR A 82 -22.70 -8.83 10.41
C THR A 82 -21.35 -9.49 10.10
N LEU A 83 -20.23 -8.81 10.35
CA LEU A 83 -18.89 -9.38 10.21
C LEU A 83 -18.69 -10.60 11.14
N LYS A 84 -19.14 -10.51 12.39
CA LYS A 84 -19.07 -11.65 13.32
C LYS A 84 -19.99 -12.79 12.88
N SER A 85 -21.17 -12.49 12.36
CA SER A 85 -22.08 -13.48 11.77
C SER A 85 -21.48 -14.16 10.53
N PHE A 86 -20.71 -13.42 9.71
CA PHE A 86 -19.95 -13.99 8.59
C PHE A 86 -18.95 -15.04 9.10
N PHE A 87 -18.11 -14.69 10.08
CA PHE A 87 -17.18 -15.65 10.67
C PHE A 87 -17.88 -16.89 11.25
N ALA A 88 -18.99 -16.70 11.96
CA ALA A 88 -19.78 -17.81 12.49
C ALA A 88 -20.36 -18.70 11.39
N LYS A 89 -20.87 -18.11 10.30
CA LYS A 89 -21.40 -18.86 9.13
C LYS A 89 -20.31 -19.70 8.46
N CYS A 90 -19.10 -19.15 8.39
CA CYS A 90 -17.91 -19.81 7.86
C CYS A 90 -17.32 -20.88 8.79
N GLY A 91 -17.91 -21.10 9.97
CA GLY A 91 -17.41 -22.06 10.96
C GLY A 91 -16.13 -21.62 11.67
N LEU A 92 -15.82 -20.33 11.68
CA LEU A 92 -14.62 -19.77 12.31
C LEU A 92 -14.88 -19.40 13.77
N VAL A 93 -14.03 -19.87 14.68
CA VAL A 93 -14.10 -19.49 16.09
C VAL A 93 -13.40 -18.15 16.34
N PRO A 94 -13.67 -17.43 17.44
CA PRO A 94 -13.02 -16.14 17.71
C PRO A 94 -11.50 -16.15 17.64
N SER A 95 -10.86 -17.19 18.18
CA SER A 95 -9.41 -17.35 18.11
C SER A 95 -8.88 -17.39 16.68
N ASP A 96 -9.66 -17.87 15.72
CA ASP A 96 -9.23 -18.01 14.32
C ASP A 96 -9.01 -16.66 13.66
N TYR A 97 -9.88 -15.68 13.89
CA TYR A 97 -9.80 -14.38 13.23
C TYR A 97 -9.15 -13.28 14.08
N THR A 98 -8.98 -13.47 15.39
CA THR A 98 -8.27 -12.54 16.27
C THR A 98 -6.79 -12.86 16.44
N GLN A 99 -6.34 -14.08 16.14
CA GLN A 99 -4.91 -14.41 16.14
C GLN A 99 -4.22 -13.91 14.87
N VAL A 100 -2.91 -13.70 14.95
CA VAL A 100 -2.11 -13.37 13.77
C VAL A 100 -2.17 -14.54 12.77
N PHE A 101 -2.34 -14.22 11.49
CA PHE A 101 -2.50 -15.19 10.40
C PHE A 101 -1.47 -16.33 10.43
N ARG A 102 -0.20 -16.03 10.73
CA ARG A 102 0.86 -17.05 10.85
C ARG A 102 0.54 -18.17 11.84
N HIS A 103 -0.17 -17.86 12.92
CA HIS A 103 -0.54 -18.81 13.98
C HIS A 103 -1.83 -19.58 13.67
N MET A 104 -2.56 -19.22 12.62
CA MET A 104 -3.72 -19.99 12.16
C MET A 104 -3.31 -21.39 11.71
N SER A 105 -4.18 -22.36 11.96
CA SER A 105 -3.95 -23.74 11.54
C SER A 105 -3.76 -23.80 10.01
N PRO A 106 -2.79 -24.60 9.49
CA PRO A 106 -2.60 -24.72 8.05
C PRO A 106 -3.87 -25.12 7.27
N PRO A 107 -4.73 -26.05 7.75
CA PRO A 107 -5.98 -26.37 7.07
C PRO A 107 -6.89 -25.16 6.89
N LEU A 108 -7.04 -24.33 7.94
CA LEU A 108 -7.84 -23.12 7.88
C LEU A 108 -7.28 -22.11 6.88
N ARG A 109 -5.97 -21.84 6.91
CA ARG A 109 -5.35 -20.90 5.96
C ARG A 109 -5.59 -21.30 4.51
N ASN A 110 -5.52 -22.60 4.23
CA ASN A 110 -5.71 -23.14 2.90
C ASN A 110 -7.19 -23.15 2.48
N SER A 111 -8.15 -23.13 3.42
CA SER A 111 -9.58 -23.11 3.13
C SER A 111 -10.18 -21.72 3.05
N LEU A 112 -9.50 -20.65 3.50
CA LEU A 112 -10.04 -19.28 3.48
C LEU A 112 -10.57 -18.84 2.12
N ARG A 113 -9.87 -19.17 1.03
CA ARG A 113 -10.35 -18.85 -0.33
C ARG A 113 -11.71 -19.49 -0.61
N GLN A 114 -11.82 -20.79 -0.32
CA GLN A 114 -13.07 -21.55 -0.49
C GLN A 114 -14.18 -21.00 0.39
N ILE A 115 -13.88 -20.69 1.65
CA ILE A 115 -14.83 -20.10 2.61
C ILE A 115 -15.44 -18.79 2.06
N PHE A 116 -14.61 -17.90 1.52
CA PHE A 116 -15.09 -16.64 0.93
C PHE A 116 -15.90 -16.86 -0.36
N THR A 117 -15.54 -17.86 -1.17
CA THR A 117 -16.32 -18.25 -2.35
C THR A 117 -17.70 -18.80 -1.97
N GLU A 118 -17.76 -19.68 -0.97
CA GLU A 118 -19.00 -20.37 -0.57
C GLU A 118 -19.98 -19.44 0.17
N HIS A 119 -19.47 -18.61 1.09
CA HIS A 119 -20.33 -17.80 1.97
C HIS A 119 -20.37 -16.33 1.59
N GLY A 120 -19.39 -15.80 0.84
CA GLY A 120 -19.24 -14.36 0.66
C GLY A 120 -20.43 -13.68 -0.03
N LYS A 121 -21.09 -14.36 -0.97
CA LYS A 121 -22.25 -13.83 -1.70
C LYS A 121 -23.44 -13.48 -0.80
N GLU A 122 -23.69 -14.27 0.26
CA GLU A 122 -24.76 -14.03 1.24
C GLU A 122 -24.54 -12.71 2.00
N PHE A 123 -23.29 -12.28 2.13
CA PHE A 123 -22.87 -11.07 2.82
C PHE A 123 -22.59 -9.89 1.87
N GLY A 124 -22.94 -10.03 0.59
CA GLY A 124 -22.78 -8.97 -0.41
C GLY A 124 -21.40 -8.91 -1.07
N PHE A 125 -20.51 -9.86 -0.79
CA PHE A 125 -19.23 -9.94 -1.49
C PHE A 125 -19.42 -10.47 -2.91
N THR A 126 -18.76 -9.80 -3.86
CA THR A 126 -18.69 -10.19 -5.26
C THR A 126 -17.32 -10.78 -5.52
N GLU A 127 -17.26 -11.94 -6.18
CA GLU A 127 -16.01 -12.65 -6.46
C GLU A 127 -14.97 -11.76 -7.16
N THR A 128 -15.39 -10.98 -8.16
CA THR A 128 -14.52 -10.06 -8.92
C THR A 128 -13.91 -8.93 -8.10
N ARG A 129 -14.45 -8.65 -6.90
CA ARG A 129 -13.97 -7.58 -6.02
C ARG A 129 -13.26 -8.10 -4.77
N VAL A 130 -13.64 -9.29 -4.29
CA VAL A 130 -13.06 -9.91 -3.10
C VAL A 130 -11.76 -10.66 -3.40
N PHE A 131 -11.56 -11.10 -4.65
CA PHE A 131 -10.31 -11.73 -5.09
C PHE A 131 -9.48 -10.78 -5.96
N LEU A 132 -8.17 -10.96 -5.90
CA LEU A 132 -7.16 -10.25 -6.67
C LEU A 132 -6.19 -11.26 -7.27
N ASP A 133 -6.08 -11.21 -8.60
CA ASP A 133 -5.05 -11.93 -9.34
C ASP A 133 -3.72 -11.20 -9.18
N GLN A 134 -2.73 -11.89 -8.62
CA GLN A 134 -1.45 -11.29 -8.26
C GLN A 134 -0.32 -12.32 -8.27
N PHE A 135 0.91 -11.81 -8.17
CA PHE A 135 2.08 -12.65 -7.99
C PHE A 135 2.41 -12.73 -6.50
N VAL A 136 2.83 -13.92 -6.07
CA VAL A 136 3.30 -14.19 -4.72
C VAL A 136 4.72 -14.74 -4.81
N GLN A 137 5.62 -14.15 -4.03
CA GLN A 137 7.01 -14.57 -3.91
C GLN A 137 7.19 -15.33 -2.59
N ASP A 138 7.69 -16.56 -2.67
CA ASP A 138 8.25 -17.27 -1.51
C ASP A 138 9.73 -16.86 -1.41
N LEU A 139 10.10 -16.16 -0.35
CA LEU A 139 11.44 -15.63 -0.16
C LEU A 139 12.44 -16.70 0.26
N GLY A 140 11.98 -17.89 0.63
CA GLY A 140 12.86 -19.00 1.00
C GLY A 140 13.73 -18.75 2.24
N ILE A 141 13.47 -17.65 2.96
CA ILE A 141 14.27 -17.20 4.10
C ILE A 141 14.28 -18.29 5.17
N VAL A 142 15.50 -18.68 5.55
CA VAL A 142 15.80 -19.65 6.61
C VAL A 142 15.08 -19.24 7.90
N GLN A 143 14.53 -20.24 8.58
CA GLN A 143 13.75 -20.20 9.82
C GLN A 143 14.39 -19.46 11.02
N GLN A 144 15.50 -18.73 10.85
CA GLN A 144 16.21 -18.08 11.95
C GLN A 144 15.41 -16.92 12.57
N GLU A 145 14.54 -16.26 11.80
CA GLU A 145 13.63 -15.24 12.33
C GLU A 145 12.18 -15.78 12.33
N ASN A 146 11.78 -16.42 13.44
CA ASN A 146 10.44 -17.00 13.65
C ASN A 146 9.27 -15.99 13.61
N PHE A 147 9.51 -14.73 13.25
CA PHE A 147 8.54 -13.64 13.34
C PHE A 147 7.86 -13.28 12.01
N LEU A 148 8.43 -13.62 10.84
CA LEU A 148 7.90 -13.20 9.53
C LEU A 148 7.33 -14.32 8.65
N GLN A 149 6.15 -14.09 8.08
CA GLN A 149 5.60 -14.96 7.06
C GLN A 149 6.50 -14.86 5.80
N PRO A 150 7.06 -15.96 5.26
CA PRO A 150 8.07 -15.90 4.20
C PRO A 150 7.49 -15.60 2.81
N GLN A 151 6.16 -15.47 2.70
CA GLN A 151 5.45 -15.26 1.45
C GLN A 151 4.91 -13.83 1.40
N PHE A 152 5.28 -13.11 0.34
CA PHE A 152 4.81 -11.75 0.09
C PHE A 152 4.10 -11.69 -1.25
N SER A 153 2.88 -11.16 -1.25
CA SER A 153 2.19 -10.84 -2.49
C SER A 153 2.67 -9.50 -3.05
N SER A 154 2.50 -9.28 -4.36
CA SER A 154 2.79 -7.97 -4.97
C SER A 154 1.95 -6.86 -4.32
N SER A 155 0.71 -7.15 -3.93
CA SER A 155 -0.13 -6.21 -3.18
C SER A 155 0.48 -5.87 -1.82
N ASP A 156 0.98 -6.85 -1.07
CA ASP A 156 1.64 -6.60 0.22
C ASP A 156 2.81 -5.65 0.03
N VAL A 157 3.75 -5.98 -0.86
CA VAL A 157 4.94 -5.17 -1.10
C VAL A 157 4.56 -3.72 -1.47
N VAL A 158 3.52 -3.51 -2.28
CA VAL A 158 3.02 -2.15 -2.58
C VAL A 158 2.53 -1.42 -1.33
N HIS A 159 1.83 -2.10 -0.41
CA HIS A 159 1.40 -1.47 0.85
C HIS A 159 2.60 -1.09 1.73
N LEU A 160 3.63 -1.95 1.78
CA LEU A 160 4.87 -1.69 2.54
C LEU A 160 5.60 -0.47 1.95
N LEU A 161 5.82 -0.44 0.63
CA LEU A 161 6.49 0.66 -0.06
C LEU A 161 5.75 1.99 0.13
N GLN A 162 4.42 1.98 0.01
CA GLN A 162 3.61 3.17 0.25
C GLN A 162 3.81 3.73 1.66
N ALA A 163 3.88 2.85 2.66
CA ALA A 163 4.05 3.26 4.04
C ALA A 163 5.42 3.88 4.28
N MET A 164 6.49 3.22 3.81
CA MET A 164 7.86 3.73 3.92
C MET A 164 8.03 5.08 3.23
N LEU A 165 7.47 5.26 2.03
CA LEU A 165 7.52 6.54 1.32
C LEU A 165 6.73 7.65 2.04
N CYS A 166 5.72 7.30 2.83
CA CYS A 166 4.90 8.26 3.59
C CYS A 166 5.40 8.51 5.01
N SER A 167 6.34 7.71 5.51
CA SER A 167 6.84 7.81 6.87
C SER A 167 7.47 9.19 7.12
N SER A 168 7.40 9.67 8.36
CA SER A 168 8.03 10.94 8.75
C SER A 168 8.73 10.76 10.08
N SER A 169 9.97 11.21 10.15
CA SER A 169 10.85 10.94 11.29
C SER A 169 10.78 12.04 12.35
N PHE A 170 10.33 13.25 12.01
CA PHE A 170 10.25 14.34 12.98
C PHE A 170 8.91 14.38 13.71
N ALA A 171 8.90 13.91 14.96
CA ALA A 171 7.74 13.91 15.85
C ALA A 171 7.30 15.33 16.29
N THR A 172 8.23 16.29 16.27
CA THR A 172 8.02 17.67 16.70
C THR A 172 8.51 18.64 15.64
N VAL A 173 7.75 19.71 15.40
CA VAL A 173 8.12 20.77 14.46
C VAL A 173 9.33 21.53 15.03
N PRO A 174 10.48 21.60 14.33
CA PRO A 174 11.63 22.41 14.73
C PRO A 174 11.26 23.87 14.99
N GLN A 175 11.81 24.43 16.08
CA GLN A 175 11.59 25.81 16.49
C GLN A 175 12.92 26.50 16.78
N LEU A 176 12.97 27.79 16.47
CA LEU A 176 14.02 28.71 16.87
C LEU A 176 13.90 29.03 18.38
N PRO A 177 14.94 29.61 19.01
CA PRO A 177 14.90 29.97 20.44
C PRO A 177 13.78 30.95 20.82
N ASP A 178 13.24 31.68 19.84
CA ASP A 178 12.12 32.63 19.99
C ASP A 178 10.73 31.96 19.89
N GLY A 179 10.67 30.62 19.71
CA GLY A 179 9.44 29.84 19.57
C GLY A 179 8.83 29.88 18.17
N ARG A 180 9.42 30.60 17.21
CA ARG A 180 8.99 30.54 15.80
C ARG A 180 9.45 29.24 15.17
N LYS A 181 8.76 28.80 14.11
CA LYS A 181 9.17 27.63 13.34
C LYS A 181 10.51 27.89 12.66
N ASP A 182 11.42 26.94 12.76
CA ASP A 182 12.67 26.96 12.01
C ASP A 182 12.42 26.36 10.62
N LEU A 183 12.05 27.22 9.66
CA LEU A 183 11.68 26.81 8.31
C LEU A 183 12.83 26.14 7.56
N GLU A 184 14.07 26.57 7.80
CA GLU A 184 15.26 26.00 7.14
C GLU A 184 15.57 24.61 7.70
N ALA A 185 15.49 24.43 9.02
CA ALA A 185 15.62 23.10 9.62
C ALA A 185 14.49 22.16 9.21
N ILE A 186 13.25 22.66 9.09
CA ILE A 186 12.10 21.89 8.58
C ILE A 186 12.38 21.41 7.15
N GLU A 187 12.74 22.32 6.24
CA GLU A 187 12.98 21.98 4.83
C GLU A 187 14.11 20.96 4.70
N ARG A 188 15.19 21.14 5.45
CA ARG A 188 16.31 20.20 5.48
C ARG A 188 15.89 18.82 5.98
N LEU A 189 15.17 18.74 7.10
CA LEU A 189 14.68 17.47 7.64
C LEU A 189 13.67 16.78 6.72
N GLU A 190 12.78 17.54 6.06
CA GLU A 190 11.83 16.98 5.10
C GLU A 190 12.52 16.38 3.88
N LYS A 191 13.60 17.01 3.43
CA LYS A 191 14.44 16.53 2.33
C LYS A 191 15.24 15.29 2.75
N GLU A 192 15.84 15.29 3.94
CA GLU A 192 16.52 14.13 4.52
C GLU A 192 15.55 12.94 4.68
N ASP A 193 14.37 13.16 5.24
CA ASP A 193 13.31 12.14 5.37
C ASP A 193 12.93 11.58 4.00
N MET A 194 12.70 12.45 3.01
CA MET A 194 12.33 12.01 1.67
C MET A 194 13.42 11.15 1.02
N TRP A 195 14.68 11.54 1.20
CA TRP A 195 15.83 10.80 0.69
C TRP A 195 15.96 9.44 1.37
N ASN A 196 15.92 9.42 2.70
CA ASN A 196 16.03 8.19 3.49
C ASN A 196 14.87 7.23 3.19
N ASN A 197 13.64 7.74 3.11
CA ASN A 197 12.47 6.94 2.77
C ASN A 197 12.56 6.34 1.36
N PHE A 198 13.12 7.08 0.40
CA PHE A 198 13.32 6.57 -0.96
C PHE A 198 14.29 5.38 -0.97
N TYR A 199 15.45 5.49 -0.33
CA TYR A 199 16.42 4.40 -0.30
C TYR A 199 15.94 3.21 0.54
N ARG A 200 15.27 3.46 1.66
CA ARG A 200 14.60 2.39 2.44
C ARG A 200 13.56 1.65 1.60
N ALA A 201 12.72 2.38 0.86
CA ALA A 201 11.75 1.75 -0.04
C ALA A 201 12.43 1.02 -1.20
N PHE A 202 13.52 1.58 -1.76
CA PHE A 202 14.30 0.94 -2.83
C PHE A 202 14.88 -0.40 -2.39
N ASP A 203 15.52 -0.43 -1.21
CA ASP A 203 16.10 -1.65 -0.64
C ASP A 203 15.00 -2.67 -0.28
N LEU A 204 13.84 -2.19 0.21
CA LEU A 204 12.69 -3.05 0.55
C LEU A 204 12.16 -3.82 -0.67
N VAL A 205 12.16 -3.22 -1.87
CA VAL A 205 11.67 -3.89 -3.10
C VAL A 205 12.39 -5.21 -3.34
N LEU A 206 13.67 -5.32 -2.96
CA LEU A 206 14.47 -6.52 -3.15
C LEU A 206 13.98 -7.69 -2.28
N CYS A 207 13.28 -7.38 -1.17
CA CYS A 207 12.80 -8.36 -0.19
C CYS A 207 13.93 -9.23 0.38
N ASP A 208 15.14 -8.65 0.49
CA ASP A 208 16.35 -9.35 0.94
C ASP A 208 16.54 -9.24 2.46
N ASP A 209 16.22 -8.07 3.04
CA ASP A 209 16.39 -7.79 4.47
C ASP A 209 15.09 -8.07 5.25
N PRO A 210 15.07 -9.10 6.12
CA PRO A 210 13.91 -9.39 6.97
C PRO A 210 13.56 -8.25 7.93
N SER A 211 14.55 -7.50 8.41
CA SER A 211 14.33 -6.40 9.36
C SER A 211 13.56 -5.27 8.70
N LEU A 212 13.96 -4.91 7.48
CA LEU A 212 13.30 -3.90 6.67
C LEU A 212 11.88 -4.33 6.26
N LEU A 213 11.69 -5.61 5.90
CA LEU A 213 10.35 -6.16 5.65
C LEU A 213 9.44 -6.07 6.88
N ARG A 214 9.96 -6.40 8.06
CA ARG A 214 9.22 -6.28 9.33
C ARG A 214 8.82 -4.84 9.61
N GLU A 215 9.75 -3.91 9.42
CA GLU A 215 9.48 -2.48 9.58
C GLU A 215 8.39 -2.01 8.61
N GLY A 216 8.47 -2.41 7.33
CA GLY A 216 7.45 -2.09 6.33
C GLY A 216 6.06 -2.64 6.69
N ILE A 217 5.98 -3.85 7.23
CA ILE A 217 4.70 -4.42 7.72
C ILE A 217 4.13 -3.55 8.84
N LEU A 218 4.95 -3.17 9.82
CA LEU A 218 4.49 -2.35 10.95
C LEU A 218 4.03 -0.97 10.49
N GLU A 219 4.82 -0.28 9.67
CA GLU A 219 4.44 1.04 9.15
C GLU A 219 3.18 0.99 8.27
N SER A 220 3.03 -0.06 7.47
CA SER A 220 1.86 -0.21 6.58
C SER A 220 0.57 -0.56 7.33
N VAL A 221 0.67 -1.32 8.42
CA VAL A 221 -0.41 -1.53 9.38
C VAL A 221 -0.84 -0.20 10.01
N GLU A 222 0.10 0.59 10.51
CA GLU A 222 -0.20 1.88 11.14
C GLU A 222 -0.77 2.90 10.15
N LEU A 223 -0.24 2.98 8.92
CA LEU A 223 -0.83 3.80 7.87
C LEU A 223 -2.27 3.37 7.53
N SER A 224 -2.55 2.06 7.50
CA SER A 224 -3.89 1.55 7.22
C SER A 224 -4.88 1.92 8.32
N LYS A 225 -4.48 1.81 9.60
CA LYS A 225 -5.26 2.28 10.75
C LYS A 225 -5.52 3.78 10.70
N ALA A 226 -4.49 4.57 10.40
CA ALA A 226 -4.62 6.02 10.28
C ALA A 226 -5.62 6.42 9.18
N VAL A 227 -5.55 5.76 8.01
CA VAL A 227 -6.48 5.99 6.90
C VAL A 227 -7.91 5.66 7.31
N GLN A 228 -8.15 4.48 7.89
CA GLN A 228 -9.48 4.04 8.30
C GLN A 228 -10.07 4.93 9.41
N SER A 229 -9.27 5.29 10.40
CA SER A 229 -9.68 6.19 11.50
C SER A 229 -10.08 7.57 10.98
N LEU A 230 -9.25 8.17 10.12
CA LEU A 230 -9.56 9.49 9.55
C LEU A 230 -10.78 9.43 8.62
N ALA A 231 -10.92 8.38 7.81
CA ALA A 231 -12.08 8.18 6.98
C ALA A 231 -13.38 8.02 7.79
N ARG A 232 -13.32 7.30 8.92
CA ARG A 232 -14.43 7.21 9.87
C ARG A 232 -14.80 8.59 10.43
N GLN A 233 -13.82 9.37 10.87
CA GLN A 233 -14.04 10.73 11.36
C GLN A 233 -14.74 11.61 10.31
N ILE A 234 -14.29 11.58 9.05
CA ILE A 234 -14.88 12.35 7.95
C ILE A 234 -16.36 12.01 7.74
N ARG A 235 -16.71 10.73 7.86
CA ARG A 235 -18.10 10.29 7.74
C ARG A 235 -18.92 10.71 8.97
N ASP A 236 -18.39 10.50 10.17
CA ASP A 236 -19.10 10.76 11.42
C ASP A 236 -19.41 12.26 11.57
N THR A 237 -18.51 13.13 11.11
CA THR A 237 -18.73 14.60 11.06
C THR A 237 -19.52 15.07 9.84
N LYS A 238 -19.88 14.16 8.92
CA LYS A 238 -20.52 14.48 7.63
C LYS A 238 -19.76 15.57 6.85
N ALA A 239 -18.42 15.54 6.91
CA ALA A 239 -17.56 16.54 6.28
C ALA A 239 -17.51 16.44 4.74
N MET A 240 -18.05 15.36 4.16
CA MET A 240 -18.10 15.16 2.71
C MET A 240 -19.15 16.07 2.07
N LYS A 241 -18.70 16.87 1.09
CA LYS A 241 -19.51 17.78 0.28
C LYS A 241 -19.52 17.30 -1.17
N ALA A 242 -20.53 17.70 -1.92
CA ALA A 242 -20.68 17.32 -3.33
C ALA A 242 -20.87 18.55 -4.22
N THR A 243 -20.24 18.54 -5.38
CA THR A 243 -20.54 19.40 -6.53
C THR A 243 -21.13 18.55 -7.65
N ARG A 244 -21.42 19.16 -8.81
CA ARG A 244 -21.90 18.40 -9.97
C ARG A 244 -20.79 17.51 -10.54
N LYS A 245 -19.53 17.97 -10.56
CA LYS A 245 -18.38 17.21 -11.12
C LYS A 245 -17.72 16.27 -10.11
N PHE A 246 -17.56 16.65 -8.85
CA PHE A 246 -16.75 15.90 -7.90
C PHE A 246 -17.29 15.97 -6.47
N ARG A 247 -16.81 15.08 -5.60
CA ARG A 247 -17.01 15.16 -4.15
C ARG A 247 -15.75 15.70 -3.48
N TRP A 248 -15.88 16.32 -2.31
CA TRP A 248 -14.72 16.84 -1.60
C TRP A 248 -14.91 16.90 -0.10
N CYS A 249 -13.80 16.88 0.64
CA CYS A 249 -13.78 17.11 2.07
C CYS A 249 -12.54 17.91 2.47
N ARG A 250 -12.67 18.68 3.56
CA ARG A 250 -11.58 19.43 4.20
C ARG A 250 -11.34 18.86 5.59
N ILE A 251 -10.08 18.61 5.91
CA ILE A 251 -9.61 18.04 7.16
C ILE A 251 -8.64 19.04 7.78
N ASP A 252 -9.12 19.72 8.81
CA ASP A 252 -8.32 20.74 9.49
C ASP A 252 -7.33 20.13 10.49
N GLN A 253 -7.65 18.98 11.11
CA GLN A 253 -6.80 18.31 12.09
C GLN A 253 -6.42 16.89 11.62
N PRO A 254 -5.54 16.76 10.62
CA PRO A 254 -5.05 15.47 10.18
C PRO A 254 -3.92 14.95 11.09
N GLY A 255 -3.72 13.63 11.10
CA GLY A 255 -2.47 13.05 11.60
C GLY A 255 -1.28 13.42 10.71
N LEU A 256 -0.07 13.43 11.28
CA LEU A 256 1.17 13.85 10.59
C LEU A 256 1.45 13.09 9.28
N VAL A 257 1.05 11.82 9.21
CA VAL A 257 1.22 10.98 8.01
C VAL A 257 0.53 11.55 6.76
N PHE A 258 -0.57 12.31 6.94
CA PHE A 258 -1.31 12.92 5.83
C PHE A 258 -0.72 14.23 5.32
N ARG A 259 0.46 14.64 5.78
CA ARG A 259 1.25 15.71 5.14
C ARG A 259 1.85 15.27 3.81
N ARG A 260 1.98 13.95 3.58
CA ARG A 260 2.52 13.38 2.34
C ARG A 260 1.41 13.14 1.31
N PRO A 261 1.58 13.57 0.03
CA PRO A 261 0.56 13.38 -1.00
C PRO A 261 0.10 11.93 -1.20
N LEU A 262 1.02 10.96 -1.09
CA LEU A 262 0.72 9.53 -1.22
C LEU A 262 -0.26 9.02 -0.14
N ALA A 263 -0.11 9.47 1.11
CA ALA A 263 -1.02 9.11 2.20
C ALA A 263 -2.42 9.71 1.98
N VAL A 264 -2.48 10.96 1.53
CA VAL A 264 -3.77 11.62 1.19
C VAL A 264 -4.43 10.95 -0.01
N ARG A 265 -3.67 10.55 -1.04
CA ARG A 265 -4.18 9.77 -2.17
C ARG A 265 -4.73 8.42 -1.73
N LYS A 266 -4.03 7.71 -0.83
CA LYS A 266 -4.49 6.45 -0.25
C LYS A 266 -5.83 6.63 0.48
N LEU A 267 -5.95 7.69 1.30
CA LEU A 267 -7.21 8.07 1.94
C LEU A 267 -8.31 8.37 0.92
N ALA A 268 -8.01 9.13 -0.13
CA ALA A 268 -8.97 9.46 -1.17
C ALA A 268 -9.50 8.20 -1.88
N MET A 269 -8.62 7.29 -2.28
CA MET A 269 -9.01 6.03 -2.90
C MET A 269 -9.85 5.15 -1.95
N TRP A 270 -9.48 5.09 -0.67
CA TRP A 270 -10.22 4.35 0.34
C TRP A 270 -11.63 4.92 0.56
N LEU A 271 -11.76 6.25 0.64
CA LEU A 271 -13.04 6.95 0.74
C LEU A 271 -13.91 6.75 -0.51
N SER A 272 -13.33 6.81 -1.71
CA SER A 272 -14.07 6.58 -2.96
C SER A 272 -14.64 5.17 -3.00
N GLN A 273 -13.83 4.16 -2.67
CA GLN A 273 -14.26 2.76 -2.63
C GLN A 273 -15.35 2.54 -1.58
N THR A 274 -15.17 3.00 -0.34
CA THR A 274 -16.16 2.80 0.73
C THR A 274 -17.49 3.51 0.45
N ASN A 275 -17.45 4.74 -0.06
CA ASN A 275 -18.67 5.49 -0.39
C ASN A 275 -19.42 4.92 -1.59
N PHE A 276 -18.73 4.28 -2.54
CA PHE A 276 -19.36 3.67 -3.70
C PHE A 276 -19.91 2.27 -3.42
N THR A 277 -19.17 1.45 -2.68
CA THR A 277 -19.59 0.07 -2.35
C THR A 277 -20.87 0.03 -1.49
N PHE A 278 -21.14 1.12 -0.76
CA PHE A 278 -22.31 1.31 0.09
C PHE A 278 -23.66 1.35 -0.64
N ARG A 279 -23.72 1.58 -1.98
CA ARG A 279 -25.01 1.77 -2.69
C ARG A 279 -25.05 1.26 -4.14
N PRO A 280 -25.14 -0.07 -4.38
CA PRO A 280 -25.46 -0.58 -5.72
C PRO A 280 -26.91 -0.24 -6.15
N SER A 281 -27.83 -0.08 -5.19
CA SER A 281 -29.28 -0.27 -5.43
C SER A 281 -30.14 1.00 -5.54
N ARG A 282 -29.57 2.20 -5.61
CA ARG A 282 -30.34 3.42 -5.92
C ARG A 282 -29.69 4.15 -7.10
N GLY A 283 -30.06 3.73 -8.31
CA GLY A 283 -29.79 4.43 -9.57
C GLY A 283 -28.40 5.06 -9.65
N ALA A 284 -27.38 4.23 -9.88
CA ALA A 284 -26.02 4.60 -10.26
C ALA A 284 -25.67 6.10 -10.09
N GLU A 285 -25.50 6.57 -8.86
CA GLU A 285 -24.66 7.74 -8.66
C GLU A 285 -23.26 7.28 -9.09
N LEU A 286 -22.90 7.62 -10.34
CA LEU A 286 -21.58 7.38 -10.93
C LEU A 286 -20.52 7.67 -9.86
N GLU A 287 -19.52 6.77 -9.75
CA GLU A 287 -18.29 7.11 -9.01
C GLU A 287 -17.86 8.51 -9.46
N ARG A 288 -17.65 9.42 -8.51
CA ARG A 288 -17.22 10.79 -8.82
C ARG A 288 -15.78 10.96 -8.35
N PRO A 289 -14.98 11.76 -9.06
CA PRO A 289 -13.69 12.20 -8.56
C PRO A 289 -13.83 12.77 -7.14
N LEU A 290 -12.80 12.55 -6.31
CA LEU A 290 -12.76 13.01 -4.93
C LEU A 290 -11.58 13.95 -4.72
N LEU A 291 -11.84 15.12 -4.17
CA LEU A 291 -10.83 16.05 -3.68
C LEU A 291 -10.70 15.94 -2.17
N VAL A 292 -9.52 15.58 -1.68
CA VAL A 292 -9.22 15.59 -0.25
C VAL A 292 -8.29 16.77 0.04
N VAL A 293 -8.72 17.63 0.97
CA VAL A 293 -8.01 18.86 1.35
C VAL A 293 -7.56 18.72 2.78
N VAL A 294 -6.24 18.70 3.01
CA VAL A 294 -5.64 18.37 4.30
C VAL A 294 -4.80 19.54 4.79
N ARG A 295 -4.97 19.94 6.05
CA ARG A 295 -4.17 21.00 6.66
C ARG A 295 -2.72 20.55 6.86
N ASP A 296 -1.78 21.30 6.29
CA ASP A 296 -0.37 21.20 6.65
C ASP A 296 -0.01 22.36 7.59
N TYR A 297 0.00 22.07 8.88
CA TYR A 297 0.33 23.05 9.91
C TYR A 297 1.77 23.53 9.85
N VAL A 298 2.69 22.75 9.26
CA VAL A 298 4.11 23.09 9.19
C VAL A 298 4.31 24.16 8.13
N ASN A 299 3.88 23.89 6.90
CA ASN A 299 3.98 24.78 5.74
C ASN A 299 2.94 25.92 5.73
N ASP A 300 2.08 25.99 6.75
CA ASP A 300 0.96 26.94 6.82
C ASP A 300 0.11 26.95 5.53
N ALA A 301 -0.17 25.75 5.03
CA ALA A 301 -0.85 25.52 3.76
C ALA A 301 -1.92 24.42 3.91
N TYR A 302 -2.64 24.18 2.83
CA TYR A 302 -3.50 23.02 2.64
C TYR A 302 -2.98 22.22 1.45
N LEU A 303 -2.76 20.93 1.69
CA LEU A 303 -2.48 19.95 0.65
C LEU A 303 -3.79 19.46 0.05
N CYS A 304 -4.01 19.80 -1.21
CA CYS A 304 -5.17 19.40 -1.99
C CYS A 304 -4.75 18.25 -2.92
N VAL A 305 -5.38 17.08 -2.76
CA VAL A 305 -5.11 15.90 -3.59
C VAL A 305 -6.40 15.45 -4.24
N GLY A 306 -6.43 15.55 -5.56
CA GLY A 306 -7.45 14.94 -6.41
C GLY A 306 -7.23 13.43 -6.56
N ALA A 307 -8.32 12.69 -6.67
CA ALA A 307 -8.31 11.28 -7.03
C ALA A 307 -9.52 10.98 -7.91
N THR A 308 -9.28 10.67 -9.19
CA THR A 308 -10.28 10.12 -10.09
C THR A 308 -10.26 8.60 -10.07
N PRO A 309 -11.39 7.93 -9.78
CA PRO A 309 -11.45 6.47 -9.86
C PRO A 309 -11.30 5.96 -11.30
N PRO A 310 -10.63 4.82 -11.54
CA PRO A 310 -10.44 4.27 -12.89
C PRO A 310 -11.74 3.96 -13.63
N SER A 311 -12.85 3.72 -12.93
CA SER A 311 -14.15 3.52 -13.57
C SER A 311 -14.73 4.77 -14.21
N VAL A 312 -14.17 5.95 -13.90
CA VAL A 312 -14.64 7.25 -14.39
C VAL A 312 -13.79 7.72 -15.56
N SER A 313 -12.47 7.71 -15.39
CA SER A 313 -11.52 8.17 -16.39
C SER A 313 -10.12 7.63 -16.06
N ASP A 314 -9.34 7.33 -17.09
CA ASP A 314 -7.92 6.98 -16.97
C ASP A 314 -7.04 8.20 -16.63
N GLN A 315 -7.56 9.42 -16.85
CA GLN A 315 -6.86 10.67 -16.54
C GLN A 315 -7.53 11.40 -15.37
N ASP A 316 -6.70 11.93 -14.46
CA ASP A 316 -7.18 12.72 -13.34
C ASP A 316 -7.64 14.12 -13.81
N GLU A 317 -8.90 14.44 -13.50
CA GLU A 317 -9.55 15.67 -13.96
C GLU A 317 -9.09 16.91 -13.17
N PHE A 318 -8.56 16.72 -11.97
CA PHE A 318 -8.20 17.83 -11.08
C PHE A 318 -7.02 18.63 -11.60
N ALA A 319 -6.11 18.02 -12.37
CA ALA A 319 -5.00 18.74 -13.00
C ALA A 319 -5.47 19.88 -13.93
N HIS A 320 -6.59 19.66 -14.63
CA HIS A 320 -7.21 20.68 -15.48
C HIS A 320 -7.98 21.71 -14.63
N LEU A 321 -8.78 21.24 -13.67
CA LEU A 321 -9.56 22.12 -12.79
C LEU A 321 -8.66 23.08 -11.99
N PHE A 322 -7.54 22.61 -11.44
CA PHE A 322 -6.59 23.45 -10.71
C PHE A 322 -6.00 24.51 -11.62
N ARG A 323 -5.49 24.12 -12.79
CA ARG A 323 -4.89 25.04 -13.76
C ARG A 323 -5.87 26.15 -14.17
N ASP A 324 -7.13 25.80 -14.37
CA ASP A 324 -8.17 26.74 -14.75
C ASP A 324 -8.53 27.72 -13.63
N VAL A 325 -8.46 27.30 -12.36
CA VAL A 325 -8.61 28.19 -11.21
C VAL A 325 -7.41 29.12 -11.08
N LEU A 326 -6.19 28.60 -11.24
CA LEU A 326 -4.95 29.36 -11.12
C LEU A 326 -4.81 30.43 -12.20
N LYS A 327 -5.18 30.13 -13.46
CA LYS A 327 -5.16 31.11 -14.57
C LYS A 327 -6.07 32.32 -14.34
N GLN A 328 -7.17 32.13 -13.60
CA GLN A 328 -8.17 33.17 -13.36
C GLN A 328 -7.92 33.94 -12.05
N ASN A 329 -7.15 33.36 -11.13
CA ASN A 329 -6.90 33.92 -9.81
C ASN A 329 -5.40 34.03 -9.56
N GLY A 330 -4.75 34.97 -10.28
CA GLY A 330 -3.30 35.17 -10.20
C GLY A 330 -2.77 35.65 -8.84
N SER A 331 -3.65 36.04 -7.92
CA SER A 331 -3.29 36.49 -6.57
C SER A 331 -3.25 35.38 -5.51
N LEU A 332 -3.61 34.13 -5.86
CA LEU A 332 -3.53 33.00 -4.94
C LEU A 332 -2.06 32.63 -4.70
N ARG A 333 -1.69 32.39 -3.44
CA ARG A 333 -0.39 31.79 -3.10
C ARG A 333 -0.52 30.28 -3.07
N TYR A 334 0.29 29.61 -3.86
CA TYR A 334 0.27 28.16 -4.01
C TYR A 334 1.65 27.61 -4.39
N ARG A 335 1.84 26.31 -4.20
CA ARG A 335 2.95 25.52 -4.74
C ARG A 335 2.38 24.40 -5.61
N TYR A 336 2.77 24.38 -6.89
CA TYR A 336 2.25 23.44 -7.91
C TYR A 336 3.39 22.81 -8.72
N ASP A 337 4.40 22.33 -8.01
CA ASP A 337 5.63 21.71 -8.50
C ASP A 337 5.66 20.19 -8.37
N PHE A 338 4.54 19.56 -8.00
CA PHE A 338 4.40 18.12 -7.93
C PHE A 338 4.48 17.47 -9.32
N PHE A 339 5.13 16.30 -9.38
CA PHE A 339 5.07 15.43 -10.57
C PHE A 339 3.63 15.03 -10.90
N ASP A 340 2.85 14.66 -9.88
CA ASP A 340 1.42 14.44 -10.00
C ASP A 340 0.68 15.79 -10.01
N ARG A 341 0.12 16.14 -11.17
CA ARG A 341 -0.61 17.39 -11.39
C ARG A 341 -1.98 17.42 -10.71
N SER A 342 -2.45 16.32 -10.13
CA SER A 342 -3.64 16.32 -9.27
C SER A 342 -3.33 16.65 -7.81
N CYS A 343 -2.10 17.09 -7.50
CA CYS A 343 -1.69 17.59 -6.18
C CYS A 343 -1.33 19.08 -6.24
N ILE A 344 -1.78 19.87 -5.27
CA ILE A 344 -1.42 21.28 -5.12
C ILE A 344 -1.37 21.67 -3.63
N LEU A 345 -0.42 22.52 -3.24
CA LEU A 345 -0.45 23.19 -1.95
C LEU A 345 -0.98 24.60 -2.12
N VAL A 346 -1.94 25.00 -1.30
CA VAL A 346 -2.52 26.35 -1.30
C VAL A 346 -2.31 26.97 0.07
N ALA A 347 -1.86 28.22 0.15
CA ALA A 347 -1.64 28.90 1.42
C ALA A 347 -2.93 28.93 2.27
N ALA A 348 -2.78 28.90 3.60
CA ALA A 348 -3.90 28.87 4.54
C ALA A 348 -4.94 29.96 4.27
N ASP A 349 -4.48 31.19 4.08
CA ASP A 349 -5.37 32.35 3.89
C ASP A 349 -6.09 32.35 2.53
N ASP A 350 -5.61 31.54 1.59
CA ASP A 350 -6.07 31.51 0.20
C ASP A 350 -6.97 30.30 -0.11
N ILE A 351 -7.04 29.32 0.79
CA ILE A 351 -7.75 28.06 0.56
C ILE A 351 -9.24 28.26 0.30
N ASP A 352 -9.91 29.13 1.06
CA ASP A 352 -11.36 29.33 0.92
C ASP A 352 -11.70 30.02 -0.40
N ARG A 353 -10.83 30.95 -0.85
CA ARG A 353 -10.94 31.57 -2.19
C ARG A 353 -10.73 30.54 -3.29
N PHE A 354 -9.72 29.69 -3.15
CA PHE A 354 -9.43 28.60 -4.09
C PHE A 354 -10.60 27.60 -4.19
N LEU A 355 -11.12 27.11 -3.06
CA LEU A 355 -12.23 26.15 -3.03
C LEU A 355 -13.52 26.75 -3.59
N LYS A 356 -13.80 28.03 -3.30
CA LYS A 356 -14.94 28.73 -3.88
C LYS A 356 -14.85 28.79 -5.41
N ALA A 357 -13.68 29.16 -5.95
CA ALA A 357 -13.47 29.20 -7.40
C ALA A 357 -13.57 27.81 -8.05
N LEU A 358 -13.04 26.78 -7.39
CA LEU A 358 -13.07 25.40 -7.87
C LEU A 358 -14.50 24.83 -7.90
N THR A 359 -15.28 25.09 -6.86
CA THR A 359 -16.65 24.58 -6.72
C THR A 359 -17.64 25.33 -7.63
N GLN A 360 -17.45 26.61 -7.89
CA GLN A 360 -18.28 27.38 -8.85
C GLN A 360 -18.18 26.86 -10.29
N LYS A 361 -17.02 26.30 -10.68
CA LYS A 361 -16.79 25.75 -12.03
C LYS A 361 -17.30 24.31 -12.21
N SER A 362 -17.86 23.70 -11.15
CA SER A 362 -18.06 22.26 -11.07
C SER A 362 -19.51 21.84 -11.20
#